data_AF-A0A453AY48-F1
#
_entry.id   AF-A0A453AY48-F1
#
_cell.length_a   1.000
_cell.length_b   1.000
_cell.length_c   1.000
_cell.angle_alpha   90.00
_cell.angle_beta   90.00
_cell.angle_gamma   90.00
#
_symmetry.space_group_name_H-M   'P 1'
#
loop_
_entity.id
_entity.type
_entity.pdbx_description
1 polymer ?
#
loop_
_entity_poly.entity_id
_entity_poly.type
_entity_poly.pdbx_seq_one_letter_code
_entity_poly.pdbx_strand_id
1 'polypeptide(L)'
;ADYDLTGQLVWPGAVLMNTYLSEHPETVKGHSLIELGSGIGITGILCSRFCKEVVLTDHNDEVLEIIKKNIEMQSCSGNADAVLTAEKLEWGNHDHLSNIIEKHPVGFDLILGADIYILLTFLCPCGYFQF
;
A
#
# COMPACT_ATOMS: atom_id res chain seq x y z
N ALA A 1 11.09 -23.36 -2.23
CA ALA A 1 10.59 -22.29 -3.12
C ALA A 1 9.15 -22.02 -2.72
N ASP A 2 8.98 -21.35 -1.58
CA ASP A 2 7.69 -20.83 -1.14
C ASP A 2 7.59 -19.43 -1.74
N TYR A 3 6.99 -19.36 -2.92
CA TYR A 3 6.76 -18.09 -3.60
C TYR A 3 5.56 -17.40 -2.95
N ASP A 4 5.78 -16.25 -2.32
CA ASP A 4 5.12 -14.94 -2.57
C ASP A 4 3.65 -14.89 -3.06
N LEU A 5 2.80 -15.84 -2.68
CA LEU A 5 1.36 -15.77 -2.95
C LEU A 5 0.62 -14.82 -1.99
N THR A 6 1.28 -14.36 -0.92
CA THR A 6 0.68 -13.51 0.11
C THR A 6 0.30 -12.13 -0.42
N GLY A 7 1.12 -11.54 -1.29
CA GLY A 7 0.84 -10.24 -1.93
C GLY A 7 -0.34 -10.29 -2.92
N GLN A 8 -0.80 -11.48 -3.31
CA GLN A 8 -1.90 -11.69 -4.25
C GLN A 8 -3.26 -11.88 -3.58
N LEU A 9 -3.29 -12.00 -2.25
CA LEU A 9 -4.49 -12.25 -1.46
C LEU A 9 -4.96 -10.97 -0.76
N VAL A 10 -6.28 -10.81 -0.65
CA VAL A 10 -6.85 -9.78 0.22
C VAL A 10 -6.86 -10.32 1.64
N TRP A 11 -6.06 -9.71 2.51
CA TRP A 11 -5.97 -10.10 3.92
C TRP A 11 -7.14 -9.54 4.74
N PRO A 12 -7.53 -10.20 5.85
CA PRO A 12 -8.68 -9.76 6.65
C PRO A 12 -8.55 -8.33 7.19
N GLY A 13 -7.34 -7.87 7.52
CA GLY A 13 -7.11 -6.50 7.97
C GLY A 13 -7.34 -5.48 6.86
N ALA A 14 -6.97 -5.80 5.61
CA ALA A 14 -7.31 -4.99 4.45
C ALA A 14 -8.83 -4.90 4.24
N VAL A 15 -9.58 -5.99 4.44
CA VAL A 15 -11.06 -5.96 4.35
C VAL A 15 -11.66 -5.06 5.43
N LEU A 16 -11.17 -5.16 6.66
CA LEU A 16 -11.63 -4.31 7.78
C LEU A 16 -11.32 -2.83 7.51
N MET A 17 -10.09 -2.52 7.07
CA MET A 17 -9.68 -1.17 6.71
C MET A 17 -10.55 -0.60 5.58
N ASN A 18 -10.83 -1.41 4.55
CA ASN A 18 -11.69 -1.01 3.44
C ASN A 18 -13.13 -0.74 3.86
N THR A 19 -13.64 -1.52 4.82
CA THR A 19 -14.98 -1.30 5.38
C THR A 19 -15.04 0.03 6.11
N TYR A 20 -14.07 0.27 7.00
CA TYR A 20 -13.97 1.52 7.75
C TYR A 20 -13.83 2.74 6.84
N LEU A 21 -12.93 2.70 5.85
CA LEU A 21 -12.70 3.80 4.91
C LEU A 21 -13.89 4.06 3.99
N SER A 22 -14.68 3.03 3.68
CA SER A 22 -15.93 3.19 2.91
C SER A 22 -17.03 3.86 3.73
N GLU A 23 -17.08 3.58 5.04
CA GLU A 23 -18.05 4.19 5.97
C GLU A 23 -17.63 5.62 6.37
N HIS A 24 -16.34 5.92 6.33
CA HIS A 24 -15.73 7.19 6.73
C HIS A 24 -14.86 7.83 5.63
N PRO A 25 -15.40 8.10 4.43
CA PRO A 25 -14.63 8.62 3.31
C PRO A 25 -13.98 9.99 3.61
N GLU A 26 -14.53 10.78 4.53
CA GLU A 26 -13.96 12.03 5.03
C GLU A 26 -12.53 11.89 5.56
N THR A 27 -12.16 10.69 6.01
CA THR A 27 -10.81 10.39 6.54
C THR A 27 -9.74 10.53 5.47
N VAL A 28 -10.07 10.18 4.22
CA VAL A 28 -9.13 10.16 3.08
C VAL A 28 -9.45 11.22 2.02
N LYS A 29 -10.62 11.84 2.11
CA LYS A 29 -11.13 12.75 1.08
C LYS A 29 -10.19 13.93 0.83
N GLY A 30 -9.75 14.09 -0.42
CA GLY A 30 -8.89 15.20 -0.86
C GLY A 30 -7.42 15.12 -0.40
N HIS A 31 -7.02 14.04 0.27
CA HIS A 31 -5.64 13.84 0.73
C HIS A 31 -4.76 13.17 -0.35
N SER A 32 -3.45 13.44 -0.31
CA SER A 32 -2.42 12.64 -1.00
C SER A 32 -2.04 11.47 -0.10
N LEU A 33 -2.06 10.27 -0.66
CA LEU A 33 -1.91 9.03 0.10
C LEU A 33 -0.78 8.19 -0.46
N ILE A 34 0.01 7.58 0.41
CA ILE A 34 0.92 6.49 0.06
C ILE A 34 0.53 5.23 0.83
N GLU A 35 0.37 4.12 0.14
CA GLU A 35 0.15 2.81 0.75
C GLU A 35 1.45 2.01 0.69
N LEU A 36 1.92 1.59 1.86
CA LEU A 36 3.06 0.70 2.03
C LEU A 36 2.59 -0.74 1.96
N GLY A 37 3.30 -1.60 1.23
CA GLY A 37 2.98 -3.04 1.15
C GLY A 37 1.57 -3.28 0.59
N SER A 38 1.25 -2.66 -0.54
CA SER A 38 -0.09 -2.63 -1.13
C SER A 38 -0.62 -4.00 -1.56
N GLY A 39 0.23 -5.01 -1.76
CA GLY A 39 -0.19 -6.28 -2.35
C GLY A 39 -0.88 -6.03 -3.70
N ILE A 40 -2.09 -6.54 -3.92
CA ILE A 40 -2.85 -6.25 -5.16
C ILE A 40 -3.45 -4.83 -5.23
N GLY A 41 -3.30 -4.00 -4.20
CA GLY A 41 -3.65 -2.57 -4.23
C GLY A 41 -5.13 -2.24 -4.02
N ILE A 42 -5.96 -3.18 -3.56
CA ILE A 42 -7.42 -2.99 -3.41
C ILE A 42 -7.75 -1.80 -2.51
N THR A 43 -7.01 -1.63 -1.41
CA THR A 43 -7.31 -0.55 -0.47
C THR A 43 -6.98 0.82 -1.03
N GLY A 44 -5.79 1.02 -1.59
CA GLY A 44 -5.50 2.30 -2.21
C GLY A 44 -6.35 2.57 -3.46
N ILE A 45 -6.75 1.54 -4.23
CA ILE A 45 -7.75 1.69 -5.31
C ILE A 45 -9.11 2.15 -4.76
N LEU A 46 -9.56 1.63 -3.63
CA LEU A 46 -10.77 2.13 -2.97
C LEU A 46 -10.60 3.61 -2.57
N CYS A 47 -9.46 3.95 -1.96
CA CYS A 47 -9.15 5.32 -1.54
C CYS A 47 -9.07 6.28 -2.73
N SER A 48 -8.70 5.80 -3.92
CA SER A 48 -8.59 6.61 -5.15
C SER A 48 -9.92 7.22 -5.61
N ARG A 49 -11.05 6.78 -5.03
CA ARG A 49 -12.38 7.35 -5.26
C ARG A 49 -12.66 8.61 -4.43
N PHE A 50 -11.82 8.90 -3.44
CA PHE A 50 -12.02 9.98 -2.49
C PHE A 50 -10.79 10.90 -2.39
N CYS A 51 -9.59 10.35 -2.57
CA CYS A 51 -8.31 11.06 -2.52
C CYS A 51 -8.09 11.98 -3.75
N LYS A 52 -7.09 12.86 -3.66
CA LYS A 52 -6.56 13.59 -4.84
C LYS A 52 -5.49 12.78 -5.58
N GLU A 53 -4.71 12.01 -4.82
CA GLU A 53 -3.56 11.24 -5.30
C GLU A 53 -3.37 10.03 -4.40
N VAL A 54 -3.02 8.90 -4.99
CA VAL A 54 -2.70 7.66 -4.29
C VAL A 54 -1.49 7.00 -4.95
N VAL A 55 -0.46 6.71 -4.16
CA VAL A 55 0.74 5.97 -4.55
C VAL A 55 0.72 4.62 -3.87
N LEU A 56 0.63 3.55 -4.65
CA LEU A 56 0.66 2.16 -4.19
C LEU A 56 2.09 1.66 -4.23
N THR A 57 2.56 1.03 -3.16
CA THR A 57 3.95 0.56 -3.12
C THR A 57 4.08 -0.89 -2.67
N ASP A 58 4.94 -1.62 -3.36
CA ASP A 58 5.35 -2.97 -2.97
C ASP A 58 6.81 -3.20 -3.39
N HIS A 59 7.45 -4.19 -2.77
CA HIS A 59 8.83 -4.59 -3.06
C HIS A 59 8.90 -5.59 -4.22
N ASN A 60 7.86 -6.40 -4.41
CA ASN A 60 7.86 -7.50 -5.37
C ASN A 60 7.42 -7.01 -6.76
N ASP A 61 8.25 -7.23 -7.77
CA ASP A 61 8.00 -6.78 -9.14
C ASP A 61 6.76 -7.45 -9.77
N GLU A 62 6.49 -8.72 -9.47
CA GLU A 62 5.28 -9.40 -9.94
C GLU A 62 4.01 -8.78 -9.33
N VAL A 63 4.07 -8.41 -8.05
CA VAL A 63 2.98 -7.71 -7.37
C VAL A 63 2.77 -6.32 -7.98
N LEU A 64 3.85 -5.57 -8.27
CA LEU A 64 3.76 -4.28 -8.95
C LEU A 64 3.11 -4.39 -10.33
N GLU A 65 3.42 -5.43 -11.11
CA GLU A 65 2.76 -5.67 -12.40
C GLU A 65 1.25 -5.97 -12.24
N ILE A 66 0.85 -6.64 -11.15
CA ILE A 66 -0.57 -6.84 -10.82
C ILE A 66 -1.23 -5.52 -10.44
N ILE A 67 -0.59 -4.72 -9.58
CA ILE A 67 -1.11 -3.40 -9.18
C ILE A 67 -1.33 -2.53 -10.43
N LYS A 68 -0.34 -2.42 -11.32
CA LYS A 68 -0.44 -1.61 -12.54
C LYS A 68 -1.63 -2.03 -13.40
N LYS A 69 -1.84 -3.34 -13.59
CA LYS A 69 -3.02 -3.85 -14.30
C LYS A 69 -4.33 -3.47 -13.60
N ASN A 70 -4.37 -3.53 -12.27
CA ASN A 70 -5.56 -3.15 -11.51
C ASN A 70 -5.85 -1.64 -11.64
N ILE A 71 -4.82 -0.79 -11.65
CA ILE A 71 -4.93 0.66 -11.92
C ILE A 71 -5.50 0.90 -13.32
N GLU A 72 -4.98 0.21 -14.34
CA GLU A 72 -5.45 0.34 -15.73
C GLU A 72 -6.92 -0.05 -15.88
N MET A 73 -7.34 -1.15 -15.25
CA MET A 73 -8.75 -1.59 -15.25
C MET A 73 -9.68 -0.56 -14.61
N GLN A 74 -9.23 0.08 -13.51
CA GLN A 74 -10.02 1.11 -12.84
C GLN A 74 -10.11 2.40 -13.66
N SER A 75 -9.01 2.77 -14.33
CA SER A 75 -8.96 3.94 -15.22
C SER A 75 -9.91 3.77 -16.41
N CYS A 76 -9.99 2.57 -16.98
CA CYS A 76 -10.94 2.24 -18.05
C CYS A 76 -12.40 2.33 -17.61
N SER A 77 -12.68 2.14 -16.31
CA SER A 77 -14.03 2.13 -15.76
C SER A 77 -14.55 3.53 -15.39
N GLY A 78 -13.70 4.58 -15.49
CA GLY A 78 -14.08 5.96 -15.18
C GLY A 78 -14.39 6.21 -13.70
N ASN A 79 -13.92 5.33 -12.81
CA ASN A 79 -14.30 5.29 -11.40
C ASN A 79 -13.26 5.90 -10.44
N ALA A 80 -12.10 6.35 -10.94
CA ALA A 80 -11.06 6.96 -10.12
C ALA A 80 -11.09 8.48 -10.26
N ASP A 81 -11.28 9.17 -9.14
CA ASP A 81 -11.21 10.63 -9.04
C ASP A 81 -9.78 11.12 -8.74
N ALA A 82 -8.91 10.21 -8.27
CA ALA A 82 -7.52 10.47 -7.93
C ALA A 82 -6.53 10.07 -9.04
N VAL A 83 -5.36 10.71 -9.04
CA VAL A 83 -4.17 10.19 -9.74
C VAL A 83 -3.68 8.95 -8.99
N LEU A 84 -3.64 7.79 -9.67
CA LEU A 84 -3.27 6.51 -9.08
C LEU A 84 -1.99 5.98 -9.73
N THR A 85 -0.96 5.70 -8.94
CA THR A 85 0.35 5.23 -9.42
C THR A 85 0.86 4.05 -8.60
N ALA A 86 1.76 3.27 -9.18
CA ALA A 86 2.42 2.15 -8.53
C ALA A 86 3.93 2.34 -8.58
N GLU A 87 4.60 2.25 -7.43
CA GLU A 87 6.03 2.52 -7.28
C GLU A 87 6.71 1.41 -6.47
N LYS A 88 7.95 1.09 -6.83
CA LYS A 88 8.72 0.06 -6.12
C LYS A 88 9.23 0.64 -4.80
N LEU A 89 8.91 -0.05 -3.70
CA LEU A 89 9.44 0.27 -2.39
C LEU A 89 9.78 -0.99 -1.61
N GLU A 90 11.06 -1.24 -1.48
CA GLU A 90 11.59 -2.22 -0.53
C GLU A 90 11.94 -1.48 0.76
N TRP A 91 11.40 -1.94 1.88
CA TRP A 91 11.60 -1.25 3.15
C TRP A 91 13.06 -1.31 3.59
N GLY A 92 13.60 -0.15 3.98
CA GLY A 92 15.03 -0.01 4.30
C GLY A 92 15.93 0.25 3.08
N ASN A 93 15.39 0.20 1.85
CA ASN A 93 16.12 0.57 0.65
C ASN A 93 16.07 2.09 0.44
N HIS A 94 17.21 2.76 0.64
CA HIS A 94 17.32 4.22 0.55
C HIS A 94 17.14 4.76 -0.87
N ASP A 95 17.53 4.01 -1.90
CA ASP A 95 17.42 4.44 -3.29
C ASP A 95 15.94 4.46 -3.72
N HIS A 96 15.19 3.42 -3.38
CA HIS A 96 13.75 3.36 -3.63
C HIS A 96 13.01 4.49 -2.93
N LEU A 97 13.32 4.74 -1.65
CA LEU A 97 12.71 5.81 -0.89
C LEU A 97 13.03 7.20 -1.47
N SER A 98 14.30 7.44 -1.85
CA SER A 98 14.73 8.72 -2.42
C SER A 98 14.01 8.99 -3.74
N ASN A 99 13.87 7.99 -4.60
CA ASN A 99 13.13 8.12 -5.86
C ASN A 99 11.66 8.54 -5.64
N ILE A 100 10.99 7.99 -4.63
CA ILE A 100 9.61 8.38 -4.29
C ILE A 100 9.56 9.82 -3.76
N ILE A 101 10.48 10.19 -2.86
CA ILE A 101 10.53 11.55 -2.31
C ILE A 101 10.82 12.59 -3.41
N GLU A 102 11.70 12.27 -4.36
CA GLU A 102 11.99 13.15 -5.50
C GLU A 102 10.78 13.34 -6.42
N LYS A 103 9.99 12.30 -6.66
CA LYS A 103 8.74 12.37 -7.44
C LYS A 103 7.63 13.13 -6.71
N HIS A 104 7.60 13.06 -5.38
CA HIS A 104 6.57 13.66 -4.53
C HIS A 104 7.19 14.61 -3.48
N PRO A 105 7.76 15.76 -3.89
CA PRO A 105 8.52 16.65 -3.00
C PRO A 105 7.65 17.34 -1.94
N VAL A 106 6.32 17.40 -2.15
CA VAL A 106 5.35 17.91 -1.17
C VAL A 106 5.06 16.88 -0.07
N GLY A 107 5.37 15.60 -0.32
CA GLY A 107 5.06 14.49 0.57
C GLY A 107 3.61 14.01 0.47
N PHE A 108 3.19 13.24 1.47
CA PHE A 108 1.87 12.64 1.58
C PHE A 108 1.17 13.10 2.85
N ASP A 109 -0.13 13.32 2.76
CA ASP A 109 -0.96 13.68 3.92
C ASP A 109 -1.25 12.43 4.78
N LEU A 110 -1.32 11.25 4.15
CA LEU A 110 -1.65 9.97 4.78
C LEU A 110 -0.71 8.85 4.33
N ILE A 111 -0.32 8.00 5.28
CA ILE A 111 0.41 6.75 5.04
C ILE A 111 -0.47 5.59 5.50
N LEU A 112 -0.78 4.67 4.60
CA LEU A 112 -1.54 3.44 4.91
C LEU A 112 -0.65 2.21 4.86
N GLY A 113 -1.07 1.19 5.60
CA GLY A 113 -0.47 -0.15 5.55
C GLY A 113 -1.35 -1.13 6.30
N ALA A 114 -1.99 -2.05 5.57
CA ALA A 114 -2.82 -3.11 6.15
C ALA A 114 -2.07 -4.43 6.13
N ASP A 115 -2.01 -5.11 7.28
CA ASP A 115 -1.36 -6.43 7.44
C ASP A 115 0.13 -6.46 7.02
N ILE A 116 0.77 -5.29 6.98
CA ILE A 116 2.18 -5.13 6.61
C ILE A 116 3.16 -5.46 7.74
N TYR A 117 2.64 -5.66 8.96
CA TYR A 117 3.38 -6.14 10.11
C TYR A 117 2.86 -7.52 10.51
N ILE A 118 3.47 -8.57 9.96
CA ILE A 118 3.26 -9.94 10.43
C ILE A 118 4.33 -10.22 11.48
N LEU A 119 3.94 -10.24 12.76
CA LEU A 119 4.82 -10.67 13.86
C LEU A 119 5.00 -12.19 13.82
N LEU A 120 5.67 -12.73 12.79
CA LEU A 120 6.18 -14.10 12.82
C LEU A 120 7.48 -14.11 13.63
N THR A 121 7.35 -14.09 14.96
CA THR A 121 8.35 -14.55 15.94
C THR A 121 9.84 -14.27 15.65
N PHE A 122 10.34 -13.13 16.15
CA PHE A 122 11.60 -13.11 16.93
C PHE A 122 11.34 -13.18 18.44
N LEU A 123 10.19 -13.74 18.85
CA LEU A 123 10.07 -14.30 20.20
C LEU A 123 10.79 -15.65 20.21
N CYS A 124 12.12 -15.60 20.22
CA CYS A 124 12.88 -16.68 20.82
C CYS A 124 12.43 -16.76 22.28
N PRO A 125 11.94 -17.92 22.78
CA PRO A 125 11.53 -18.06 24.18
C PRO A 125 12.71 -18.06 25.16
N CYS A 126 13.93 -17.79 24.70
CA CYS A 126 15.09 -17.62 25.56
C CYS A 126 15.24 -16.14 25.91
N GLY A 127 14.57 -15.74 26.98
CA GLY A 127 14.82 -14.45 27.59
C GLY A 127 16.28 -14.32 27.96
N TYR A 128 16.96 -13.32 27.40
CA TYR A 128 17.99 -12.54 28.08
C TYR A 128 18.08 -11.21 27.34
N PHE A 129 17.59 -10.15 27.98
CA PHE A 129 18.02 -8.79 27.68
C PHE A 129 19.48 -8.69 28.08
N GLN A 130 20.33 -8.21 27.19
CA GLN A 130 21.54 -7.52 27.61
C GLN A 130 21.81 -6.36 26.63
N PHE A 131 22.12 -5.22 27.24
CA PHE A 131 22.21 -3.86 26.68
C PHE A 131 23.00 -3.74 25.38
#